data_AF-A0A8X6KXG8-F1
#
_entry.id   AF-A0A8X6KXG8-F1
#
_cell.length_a   1.000
_cell.length_b   1.000
_cell.length_c   1.000
_cell.angle_alpha   90.00
_cell.angle_beta   90.00
_cell.angle_gamma   90.00
#
_symmetry.space_group_name_H-M   'P 1'
#
loop_
_entity.id
_entity.type
_entity.pdbx_description
1 polymer ?
#
loop_
_entity_poly.entity_id
_entity_poly.type
_entity_poly.pdbx_seq_one_letter_code
_entity_poly.pdbx_strand_id
1 'polypeptide(L)'
;MFYLQGGFAISDEMCVNYVHYYPKMNLEVCKSSIDTKVLGSYFRYMKQYNDEATSESKGVDENYHSIHWSQANADFLHHLYYNAPLSMQCNQSSGDRFPGFWNGVPRTEILYPLPPPKRRCANTMSAGKSFNDVEADEEEE
;
A
#
# COMPACT_ATOMS: atom_id res chain seq x y z
N MET A 1 7.88 -16.33 1.40
CA MET A 1 7.51 -14.93 1.12
C MET A 1 6.92 -14.37 2.40
N PHE A 2 7.47 -13.29 2.94
CA PHE A 2 6.97 -12.68 4.19
C PHE A 2 5.87 -11.67 3.86
N TYR A 3 4.78 -11.70 4.65
CA TYR A 3 3.74 -10.69 4.63
C TYR A 3 3.87 -9.85 5.91
N LEU A 4 3.80 -8.52 5.77
CA LEU A 4 3.80 -7.58 6.91
C LEU A 4 2.41 -6.95 6.99
N GLN A 5 1.78 -7.04 8.17
CA GLN A 5 0.49 -6.43 8.42
C GLN A 5 0.66 -5.00 8.94
N GLY A 6 -0.33 -4.13 8.68
CA GLY A 6 -0.42 -2.83 9.34
C GLY A 6 -0.77 -2.98 10.83
N GLY A 7 0.01 -2.37 11.73
CA GLY A 7 -0.15 -2.57 13.17
C GLY A 7 0.77 -1.71 14.02
N PHE A 8 0.87 -2.05 15.31
CA PHE A 8 1.68 -1.31 16.30
C PHE A 8 2.94 -2.05 16.76
N ALA A 9 3.08 -3.33 16.43
CA ALA A 9 4.24 -4.12 16.82
C ALA A 9 5.46 -3.75 15.98
N ILE A 10 6.65 -4.12 16.46
CA ILE A 10 7.92 -3.91 15.75
C ILE A 10 8.01 -4.69 14.42
N SER A 11 7.21 -5.75 14.29
CA SER A 11 7.08 -6.58 13.09
C SER A 11 6.02 -6.07 12.12
N ASP A 12 5.29 -5.02 12.49
CA ASP A 12 4.17 -4.49 11.72
C ASP A 12 4.61 -3.24 10.94
N GLU A 13 3.83 -2.89 9.92
CA GLU A 13 4.04 -1.69 9.10
C GLU A 13 3.07 -0.57 9.49
N MET A 14 3.46 0.68 9.20
CA MET A 14 2.58 1.84 9.33
C MET A 14 2.79 2.82 8.17
N CYS A 15 1.70 3.22 7.52
CA CYS A 15 1.67 4.30 6.54
C CYS A 15 1.05 5.57 7.16
N VAL A 16 1.88 6.48 7.67
CA VAL A 16 1.44 7.70 8.37
C VAL A 16 2.20 8.92 7.88
N ASN A 17 1.49 10.03 7.68
CA ASN A 17 2.07 11.34 7.42
C ASN A 17 1.52 12.37 8.42
N TYR A 18 2.42 12.99 9.20
CA TYR A 18 2.07 14.05 10.13
C TYR A 18 2.22 15.41 9.45
N VAL A 19 1.09 16.07 9.21
CA VAL A 19 1.05 17.34 8.48
C VAL A 19 0.86 18.49 9.44
N HIS A 20 1.76 19.48 9.39
CA HIS A 20 1.64 20.73 10.12
C HIS A 20 0.98 21.77 9.19
N TYR A 21 -0.15 22.36 9.60
CA TYR A 21 -0.95 23.23 8.74
C TYR A 21 -1.63 24.37 9.51
N TYR A 22 -2.10 25.39 8.79
CA TYR A 22 -2.88 26.52 9.31
C TYR A 22 -3.96 26.93 8.27
N PRO A 23 -5.17 27.35 8.69
CA PRO A 23 -5.65 27.50 10.06
C PRO A 23 -5.95 26.17 10.74
N LYS A 24 -5.95 26.16 12.08
CA LYS A 24 -6.35 24.99 12.86
C LYS A 24 -7.80 24.63 12.51
N MET A 25 -8.03 23.38 12.12
CA MET A 25 -9.37 22.80 11.96
C MET A 25 -9.57 21.67 12.97
N ASN A 26 -10.82 21.27 13.19
CA ASN A 26 -11.16 20.18 14.09
C ASN A 26 -10.98 18.80 13.43
N LEU A 27 -9.91 18.59 12.67
CA LEU A 27 -9.58 17.32 12.01
C LEU A 27 -8.19 16.88 12.47
N GLU A 28 -8.15 15.72 13.14
CA GLU A 28 -6.89 15.18 13.68
C GLU A 28 -6.45 13.91 12.94
N VAL A 29 -7.39 13.01 12.64
CA VAL A 29 -7.09 11.77 11.90
C VAL A 29 -7.90 11.76 10.61
N CYS A 30 -7.20 11.64 9.48
CA CYS A 30 -7.79 11.36 8.18
C CYS A 30 -7.05 10.17 7.58
N LYS A 31 -7.63 8.98 7.71
CA LYS A 31 -7.04 7.74 7.18
C LYS A 31 -8.10 6.89 6.51
N SER A 32 -7.65 5.93 5.72
CA SER A 32 -8.50 4.98 5.01
C SER A 32 -7.95 3.57 5.12
N SER A 33 -8.83 2.58 5.08
CA SER A 33 -8.50 1.17 4.93
C SER A 33 -9.43 0.53 3.91
N ILE A 34 -9.14 -0.70 3.49
CA ILE A 34 -10.12 -1.51 2.75
C ILE A 34 -11.40 -1.69 3.58
N ASP A 35 -12.55 -1.73 2.93
CA ASP A 35 -13.82 -2.06 3.58
C ASP A 35 -13.78 -3.47 4.18
N THR A 36 -14.16 -3.59 5.46
CA THR A 36 -14.08 -4.86 6.21
C THR A 36 -14.95 -5.96 5.60
N LYS A 37 -16.10 -5.65 5.00
CA LYS A 37 -16.98 -6.66 4.38
C LYS A 37 -16.37 -7.21 3.08
N VAL A 38 -15.70 -6.33 2.33
CA VAL A 38 -15.00 -6.71 1.10
C VAL A 38 -13.80 -7.58 1.43
N LEU A 39 -13.03 -7.22 2.47
CA LEU A 39 -11.92 -8.02 2.95
C LEU A 39 -12.38 -9.40 3.45
N GLY A 40 -13.48 -9.48 4.20
CA GLY A 40 -14.06 -10.76 4.61
C GLY A 40 -14.45 -11.63 3.40
N SER A 41 -15.05 -11.03 2.39
CA SER A 41 -15.42 -11.71 1.14
C SER A 41 -14.19 -12.21 0.37
N TYR A 42 -13.08 -11.47 0.39
CA TYR A 42 -11.80 -11.93 -0.16
C TYR A 42 -11.30 -13.19 0.54
N PHE A 43 -11.31 -13.23 1.88
CA PHE A 43 -10.91 -14.44 2.62
C PHE A 43 -11.83 -15.61 2.33
N ARG A 44 -13.14 -15.41 2.23
CA ARG A 44 -14.07 -16.47 1.79
C ARG A 44 -13.71 -17.00 0.40
N TYR A 45 -13.37 -16.11 -0.54
CA TYR A 45 -12.95 -16.49 -1.87
C TYR A 45 -11.66 -17.32 -1.86
N MET A 46 -10.63 -16.86 -1.13
CA MET A 46 -9.36 -17.57 -1.02
C MET A 46 -9.53 -18.98 -0.46
N LYS A 47 -10.44 -19.16 0.51
CA LYS A 47 -10.80 -20.48 1.04
C LYS A 47 -11.44 -21.38 -0.02
N GLN A 48 -12.41 -20.86 -0.77
CA GLN A 48 -13.24 -21.67 -1.67
C GLN A 48 -12.53 -22.03 -2.98
N TYR A 49 -11.72 -21.11 -3.51
CA TYR A 49 -11.16 -21.23 -4.87
C TYR A 49 -9.65 -21.48 -4.88
N ASN A 50 -8.93 -21.04 -3.84
CA ASN A 50 -7.48 -21.18 -3.75
C ASN A 50 -7.07 -22.22 -2.67
N ASP A 51 -8.06 -22.88 -2.04
CA ASP A 51 -7.87 -23.88 -0.97
C ASP A 51 -6.99 -23.38 0.19
N GLU A 52 -7.00 -22.06 0.44
CA GLU A 52 -6.23 -21.46 1.52
C GLU A 52 -6.96 -21.64 2.85
N ALA A 53 -6.23 -21.78 3.96
CA ALA A 53 -6.80 -22.01 5.28
C ALA A 53 -7.41 -20.75 5.93
N THR A 54 -8.11 -19.92 5.15
CA THR A 54 -8.73 -18.65 5.57
C THR A 54 -10.19 -18.84 6.01
N SER A 55 -10.76 -17.84 6.69
CA SER A 55 -12.16 -17.79 7.12
C SER A 55 -12.59 -16.37 7.47
N GLU A 56 -13.85 -16.02 7.20
CA GLU A 56 -14.44 -14.75 7.68
C GLU A 56 -14.48 -14.64 9.21
N SER A 57 -14.46 -15.78 9.91
CA SER A 57 -14.49 -15.85 11.38
C SER A 57 -13.12 -15.73 12.04
N LYS A 58 -12.03 -15.86 11.28
CA LYS A 58 -10.65 -15.76 11.80
C LYS A 58 -10.23 -14.29 11.92
N GLY A 59 -9.21 -14.03 12.74
CA GLY A 59 -8.57 -12.72 12.77
C GLY A 59 -8.01 -12.35 11.38
N VAL A 60 -7.97 -11.05 11.06
CA VAL A 60 -7.40 -10.57 9.78
C VAL A 60 -5.94 -11.02 9.62
N ASP A 61 -5.17 -10.92 10.71
CA ASP A 61 -3.78 -11.35 10.80
C ASP A 61 -3.62 -12.85 10.57
N GLU A 62 -4.38 -13.66 11.30
CA GLU A 62 -4.40 -15.11 11.15
C GLU A 62 -4.75 -15.53 9.72
N ASN A 63 -5.67 -14.81 9.07
CA ASN A 63 -6.05 -15.07 7.68
C ASN A 63 -4.88 -14.80 6.73
N TYR A 64 -4.21 -13.65 6.84
CA TYR A 64 -3.06 -13.36 5.98
C TYR A 64 -1.88 -14.32 6.20
N HIS A 65 -1.66 -14.78 7.43
CA HIS A 65 -0.68 -15.82 7.72
C HIS A 65 -1.06 -17.21 7.20
N SER A 66 -2.36 -17.47 7.02
CA SER A 66 -2.86 -18.74 6.50
C SER A 66 -2.79 -18.87 4.97
N ILE A 67 -2.44 -17.79 4.25
CA ILE A 67 -2.35 -17.76 2.78
C ILE A 67 -0.95 -18.11 2.32
N HIS A 68 -0.84 -19.01 1.35
CA HIS A 68 0.40 -19.26 0.63
C HIS A 68 0.63 -18.14 -0.40
N TRP A 69 1.57 -17.23 -0.10
CA TRP A 69 1.86 -16.08 -0.97
C TRP A 69 2.66 -16.46 -2.23
N SER A 70 1.95 -16.95 -3.25
CA SER A 70 2.41 -17.04 -4.64
C SER A 70 2.26 -15.70 -5.36
N GLN A 71 2.91 -15.53 -6.52
CA GLN A 71 2.75 -14.33 -7.34
C GLN A 71 1.28 -14.09 -7.71
N ALA A 72 0.54 -15.16 -8.05
CA ALA A 72 -0.88 -15.06 -8.38
C ALA A 72 -1.73 -14.56 -7.21
N ASN A 73 -1.48 -15.05 -5.99
CA ASN A 73 -2.19 -14.60 -4.79
C ASN A 73 -1.82 -13.16 -4.42
N ALA A 74 -0.55 -12.77 -4.60
CA ALA A 74 -0.11 -11.40 -4.39
C ALA A 74 -0.73 -10.42 -5.40
N ASP A 75 -0.77 -10.79 -6.68
CA ASP A 75 -1.41 -10.00 -7.73
C ASP A 75 -2.92 -9.87 -7.51
N PHE A 76 -3.58 -10.94 -7.06
CA PHE A 76 -5.00 -10.92 -6.72
C PHE A 76 -5.28 -9.98 -5.55
N LEU A 77 -4.46 -10.00 -4.49
CA LEU A 77 -4.56 -9.03 -3.39
C LEU A 77 -4.32 -7.59 -3.88
N HIS A 78 -3.34 -7.39 -4.76
CA HIS A 78 -3.09 -6.08 -5.36
C HIS A 78 -4.32 -5.58 -6.14
N HIS A 79 -4.95 -6.44 -6.94
CA HIS A 79 -6.20 -6.12 -7.64
C HIS A 79 -7.35 -5.82 -6.67
N LEU A 80 -7.44 -6.51 -5.54
CA LEU A 80 -8.40 -6.22 -4.50
C LEU A 80 -8.19 -4.79 -3.97
N TYR A 81 -6.99 -4.44 -3.51
CA TYR A 81 -6.71 -3.11 -2.98
C TYR A 81 -6.86 -2.01 -4.02
N TYR A 82 -6.55 -2.31 -5.28
CA TYR A 82 -6.76 -1.36 -6.36
C TYR A 82 -8.24 -1.08 -6.58
N ASN A 83 -9.15 -2.04 -6.45
CA ASN A 83 -10.57 -1.88 -6.84
C ASN A 83 -11.56 -1.78 -5.69
N ALA A 84 -11.19 -2.21 -4.49
CA ALA A 84 -12.11 -2.27 -3.36
C ALA A 84 -12.52 -0.87 -2.87
N PRO A 85 -13.76 -0.73 -2.37
CA PRO A 85 -14.17 0.47 -1.66
C PRO A 85 -13.42 0.60 -0.33
N LEU A 86 -13.40 1.83 0.18
CA LEU A 86 -12.68 2.24 1.37
C LEU A 86 -13.61 2.37 2.58
N SER A 87 -13.09 2.01 3.74
CA SER A 87 -13.56 2.45 5.05
C SER A 87 -12.72 3.65 5.48
N MET A 88 -13.33 4.83 5.48
CA MET A 88 -12.72 6.08 5.88
C MET A 88 -12.83 6.30 7.39
N GLN A 89 -11.77 6.80 7.99
CA GLN A 89 -11.76 7.26 9.38
C GLN A 89 -11.32 8.72 9.42
N CYS A 90 -12.33 9.59 9.54
CA CYS A 90 -12.18 11.02 9.77
C CYS A 90 -12.57 11.31 11.23
N ASN A 91 -11.57 11.51 12.10
CA ASN A 91 -11.79 11.83 13.51
C ASN A 91 -11.49 13.31 13.80
N GLN A 92 -12.32 13.86 14.67
CA GLN A 92 -12.18 15.18 15.29
C GLN A 92 -11.06 15.17 16.34
N SER A 93 -10.68 16.36 16.81
CA SER A 93 -9.70 16.50 17.89
C SER A 93 -10.20 15.99 19.25
N SER A 94 -11.50 15.67 19.38
CA SER A 94 -12.05 14.95 20.53
C SER A 94 -11.80 13.43 20.49
N GLY A 95 -11.35 12.91 19.34
CA GLY A 95 -11.29 11.47 19.05
C GLY A 95 -12.56 10.91 18.41
N ASP A 96 -13.68 11.65 18.45
CA ASP A 96 -14.94 11.22 17.84
C ASP A 96 -14.91 11.31 16.32
N ARG A 97 -15.66 10.44 15.65
CA ARG A 97 -15.83 10.52 14.19
C ARG A 97 -16.70 11.71 13.80
N PHE A 98 -16.42 12.31 12.65
CA PHE A 98 -17.37 13.23 12.02
C PHE A 98 -18.68 12.50 11.66
N PRO A 99 -19.84 13.16 11.74
CA PRO A 99 -21.11 12.56 11.37
C PRO A 99 -21.13 12.20 9.89
N GLY A 100 -21.66 11.01 9.56
CA GLY A 100 -21.75 10.53 8.18
C GLY A 100 -21.55 9.03 8.06
N PHE A 101 -21.77 8.51 6.86
CA PHE A 101 -21.47 7.12 6.52
C PHE A 101 -20.11 7.06 5.83
N TRP A 102 -19.15 6.41 6.48
CA TRP A 102 -17.75 6.39 6.05
C TRP A 102 -17.26 5.03 5.56
N ASN A 103 -18.15 4.05 5.43
CA ASN A 103 -17.84 2.74 4.86
C ASN A 103 -18.30 2.67 3.39
N GLY A 104 -17.73 1.76 2.60
CA GLY A 104 -18.12 1.63 1.19
C GLY A 104 -17.81 2.85 0.31
N VAL A 105 -16.92 3.73 0.74
CA VAL A 105 -16.57 4.96 -0.01
C VAL A 105 -15.79 4.57 -1.28
N PRO A 106 -16.15 5.08 -2.47
CA PRO A 106 -15.40 4.77 -3.68
C PRO A 106 -13.98 5.33 -3.61
N ARG A 107 -13.05 4.67 -4.29
CA ARG A 107 -11.66 5.13 -4.39
C ARG A 107 -11.59 6.46 -5.16
N THR A 108 -10.77 7.38 -4.69
CA THR A 108 -10.51 8.65 -5.40
C THR A 108 -9.75 8.39 -6.69
N GLU A 109 -10.29 8.85 -7.82
CA GLU A 109 -9.63 8.79 -9.12
C GLU A 109 -8.67 9.98 -9.33
N ILE A 110 -7.54 9.71 -9.98
CA ILE A 110 -6.56 10.74 -10.34
C ILE A 110 -6.95 11.27 -11.72
N LEU A 111 -7.62 12.43 -11.77
CA LEU A 111 -8.05 13.05 -13.03
C LEU A 111 -6.90 13.73 -13.77
N TYR A 112 -5.94 14.29 -13.04
CA TYR A 112 -4.83 15.07 -13.59
C TYR A 112 -3.52 14.64 -12.93
N PRO A 113 -2.79 13.67 -13.50
CA PRO A 113 -1.50 13.27 -12.97
C PRO A 113 -0.49 14.41 -13.17
N LEU A 114 0.38 14.61 -12.19
CA LEU A 114 1.51 15.54 -12.34
C LEU A 114 2.46 15.01 -13.45
N PRO A 115 3.03 15.91 -14.27
CA PRO A 115 4.00 15.49 -15.27
C PRO A 115 5.20 14.82 -14.61
N PRO A 116 5.81 13.81 -15.24
CA PRO A 116 6.97 13.14 -14.67
C PRO A 116 8.12 14.16 -14.48
N PRO A 117 8.90 14.03 -13.39
CA PRO A 117 10.03 14.92 -13.16
C PRO A 117 11.00 14.84 -14.34
N LYS A 118 11.54 15.99 -14.75
CA LYS A 118 12.55 16.04 -15.82
C LYS A 118 13.74 15.19 -15.41
N ARG A 119 14.03 14.13 -16.18
CA ARG A 119 15.22 13.32 -15.97
C ARG A 119 16.46 14.19 -16.16
N ARG A 120 17.28 14.32 -15.12
CA ARG A 120 18.61 14.93 -15.22
C ARG A 120 19.62 13.85 -15.60
N CYS A 121 19.43 13.23 -16.76
CA CYS A 121 20.51 12.44 -17.34
C CYS A 121 21.46 13.43 -18.03
N ALA A 122 22.73 13.42 -17.64
CA ALA A 122 23.75 13.99 -18.51
C ALA A 122 23.69 13.18 -19.81
N ASN A 123 23.51 13.84 -20.95
CA ASN A 123 23.70 13.24 -22.26
C ASN A 123 25.20 12.97 -22.48
N THR A 124 25.83 12.16 -21.64
CA THR A 124 26.96 11.37 -22.09
C THR A 124 26.37 10.19 -22.84
N MET A 125 25.93 10.46 -24.07
CA MET A 125 26.09 9.45 -25.11
C MET A 125 27.59 9.27 -25.31
N SER A 126 28.28 8.57 -24.40
CA SER A 126 29.39 7.76 -24.87
C SER A 126 28.72 6.56 -25.51
N ALA A 127 28.91 6.45 -26.82
CA ALA A 127 28.62 5.23 -27.56
C ALA A 127 29.09 4.03 -26.73
N GLY A 128 28.24 3.01 -26.62
CA GLY A 128 28.53 1.83 -25.82
C GLY A 128 29.95 1.33 -26.08
N LYS A 129 30.81 1.41 -25.05
CA LYS A 129 31.99 0.57 -25.03
C LYS A 129 31.51 -0.83 -24.68
N SER A 130 31.70 -1.74 -25.62
CA SER A 130 31.57 -3.18 -25.42
C SER A 130 32.36 -3.57 -24.18
N PHE A 131 31.78 -4.47 -23.39
CA PHE A 131 32.43 -5.20 -22.31
C PHE A 131 33.60 -6.00 -22.91
N ASN A 132 34.77 -5.39 -23.07
CA ASN A 132 36.05 -6.04 -23.40
C ASN A 132 37.29 -5.12 -23.34
N ASP A 133 37.28 -4.04 -22.56
CA ASP A 133 38.50 -3.28 -22.24
C ASP A 133 38.63 -3.21 -20.71
N VAL A 134 39.08 -4.31 -20.11
CA VAL A 134 39.69 -4.29 -18.77
C VAL A 134 41.17 -4.07 -19.01
N GLU A 135 41.66 -2.86 -18.76
CA GLU A 135 43.08 -2.68 -18.44
C GLU A 135 43.26 -1.50 -17.49
N ALA A 136 44.31 -1.64 -16.69
CA ALA A 136 44.67 -0.91 -15.49
C ALA A 136 44.82 0.61 -15.69
N ASP A 137 44.72 1.32 -14.57
CA ASP A 137 45.48 2.52 -14.16
C ASP A 137 44.86 2.92 -12.79
N GLU A 138 45.36 2.45 -11.65
CA GLU A 138 46.55 2.92 -10.90
C GLU A 138 46.69 4.45 -10.79
N GLU A 139 46.42 4.92 -9.56
CA GLU A 139 47.04 6.03 -8.81
C GLU A 139 47.00 7.50 -9.28
N GLU A 140 47.17 8.37 -8.25
CA GLU A 140 47.35 9.83 -8.21
C GLU A 140 46.05 10.67 -8.18
N GLU A 141 45.78 11.54 -7.20
CA GLU A 141 46.52 12.11 -6.05
C GLU A 141 45.47 12.64 -5.02
#